data_AF-A0A8I1P063-F1
#
_entry.id   AF-A0A8I1P063-F1
#
_cell.length_a   1.000
_cell.length_b   1.000
_cell.length_c   1.000
_cell.angle_alpha   90.00
_cell.angle_beta   90.00
_cell.angle_gamma   90.00
#
_symmetry.space_group_name_H-M   'P 1'
#
loop_
_entity.id
_entity.type
_entity.pdbx_description
1 polymer ?
#
loop_
_entity_poly.entity_id
_entity_poly.type
_entity_poly.pdbx_seq_one_letter_code
_entity_poly.pdbx_strand_id
1 'polypeptide(L)'
;MKDLGFGDRLKTIKPDSEPEPDVPDHKIDAVAEKHGFVSREPIQKITRRKEAEPSANLNIRPPVSTYNRFVAWAMENRLSYPEALKELMDRARI
;
A
#
# COMPACT_ATOMS: atom_id res chain seq x y z
N MET A 1 -20.79 12.80 -55.76
CA MET A 1 -20.54 12.74 -54.31
C MET A 1 -21.90 12.58 -53.64
N LYS A 2 -22.13 11.52 -52.85
CA LYS A 2 -23.43 11.21 -52.25
C LYS A 2 -23.65 12.15 -51.06
N ASP A 3 -24.72 12.95 -51.09
CA ASP A 3 -25.14 13.73 -49.93
C ASP A 3 -25.70 12.78 -48.88
N LEU A 4 -25.11 12.79 -47.69
CA LEU A 4 -25.43 11.90 -46.58
C LEU A 4 -26.48 12.50 -45.63
N GLY A 5 -27.07 13.66 -45.97
CA GLY A 5 -28.17 14.26 -45.21
C GLY A 5 -27.76 14.92 -43.88
N PHE A 6 -26.46 15.06 -43.64
CA PHE A 6 -25.92 15.64 -42.40
C PHE A 6 -25.68 17.16 -42.48
N GLY A 7 -25.78 17.76 -43.68
CA GLY A 7 -25.70 19.19 -44.01
C GLY A 7 -25.35 20.17 -42.88
N ASP A 8 -26.24 21.13 -42.61
CA ASP A 8 -26.02 22.22 -41.65
C ASP A 8 -26.04 21.77 -40.17
N ARG A 9 -26.48 20.54 -39.87
CA ARG A 9 -26.58 20.00 -38.50
C ARG A 9 -25.21 19.75 -37.88
N LEU A 10 -24.19 19.50 -38.70
CA LEU A 10 -22.81 19.34 -38.22
C LEU A 10 -22.15 20.67 -37.87
N LYS A 11 -22.58 21.78 -38.49
CA LYS A 11 -22.01 23.12 -38.23
C LYS A 11 -22.44 23.71 -36.89
N THR A 12 -23.50 23.19 -36.29
CA THR A 12 -24.00 23.61 -34.98
C THR A 12 -23.34 22.88 -33.81
N ILE A 13 -22.62 21.78 -34.05
CA ILE A 13 -21.85 21.09 -33.02
C ILE A 13 -20.59 21.92 -32.74
N LYS A 14 -20.60 22.68 -31.66
CA LYS A 14 -19.43 23.41 -31.16
C LYS A 14 -18.97 22.76 -29.86
N PRO A 15 -17.66 22.69 -29.59
CA PRO A 15 -17.18 22.28 -28.29
C PRO A 15 -17.67 23.29 -27.24
N ASP A 16 -18.15 22.77 -26.11
CA ASP A 16 -18.50 23.60 -24.97
C ASP A 16 -17.27 24.39 -24.54
N SER A 17 -17.43 25.71 -24.39
CA SER A 17 -16.34 26.65 -24.09
C SER A 17 -16.30 27.03 -22.61
N GLU A 18 -17.18 26.44 -21.80
CA GLU A 18 -17.23 26.68 -20.37
C GLU A 18 -16.13 25.87 -19.67
N PRO A 19 -15.43 26.46 -18.69
CA PRO A 19 -14.46 25.72 -17.89
C PRO A 19 -15.20 24.66 -17.07
N GLU A 20 -14.76 23.40 -17.22
CA GLU A 20 -15.32 22.30 -16.43
C GLU A 20 -15.12 22.58 -14.93
N PRO A 21 -16.12 22.26 -14.09
CA PRO A 21 -15.97 22.38 -12.65
C PRO A 21 -14.88 21.41 -12.16
N ASP A 22 -13.92 21.92 -11.38
CA ASP A 22 -12.91 21.10 -10.72
C ASP A 22 -13.56 20.24 -9.63
N VAL A 23 -13.86 18.98 -9.96
CA VAL A 23 -14.44 18.01 -9.03
C VAL A 23 -13.30 17.13 -8.50
N PRO A 24 -13.10 17.08 -7.17
CA PRO A 24 -12.10 16.19 -6.60
C PRO A 24 -12.35 14.71 -6.93
N ASP A 25 -11.30 13.99 -7.32
CA ASP A 25 -11.35 12.58 -7.76
C ASP A 25 -12.14 11.66 -6.82
N HIS A 26 -11.96 11.82 -5.50
CA HIS A 26 -12.65 11.01 -4.49
C HIS A 26 -14.20 11.10 -4.58
N LYS A 27 -14.75 12.20 -5.09
CA LYS A 27 -16.20 12.34 -5.29
C LYS A 27 -16.68 11.58 -6.52
N ILE A 28 -15.84 11.50 -7.55
CA ILE A 28 -16.11 10.77 -8.78
C ILE A 28 -16.09 9.26 -8.47
N ASP A 29 -15.09 8.82 -7.71
CA ASP A 29 -14.97 7.42 -7.27
C ASP A 29 -16.20 6.98 -6.45
N ALA A 30 -16.66 7.83 -5.53
CA ALA A 30 -17.84 7.53 -4.71
C ALA A 30 -19.13 7.37 -5.53
N VAL A 31 -19.26 8.06 -6.67
CA VAL A 31 -20.39 7.88 -7.60
C VAL A 31 -20.20 6.60 -8.41
N ALA A 32 -18.99 6.34 -8.89
CA ALA A 32 -18.65 5.14 -9.63
C ALA A 32 -18.95 3.87 -8.80
N GLU A 33 -18.56 3.85 -7.52
CA GLU A 33 -18.85 2.75 -6.59
C GLU A 33 -20.37 2.52 -6.42
N LYS A 34 -21.17 3.59 -6.27
CA LYS A 34 -22.63 3.49 -6.17
C LYS A 34 -23.29 2.87 -7.40
N HIS A 35 -22.67 3.03 -8.56
CA HIS A 35 -23.13 2.44 -9.82
C HIS A 35 -22.47 1.09 -10.14
N GLY A 36 -21.73 0.51 -9.19
CA GLY A 36 -21.13 -0.82 -9.32
C GLY A 36 -19.87 -0.86 -10.18
N PHE A 37 -19.25 0.29 -10.45
CA PHE A 37 -17.93 0.32 -11.06
C PHE A 37 -16.88 -0.13 -10.04
N VAL A 38 -16.02 -1.06 -10.45
CA VAL A 38 -14.91 -1.57 -9.64
C VAL A 38 -13.62 -0.95 -10.15
N SER A 39 -12.84 -0.36 -9.25
CA SER A 39 -11.52 0.18 -9.60
C SER A 39 -10.61 -0.93 -10.15
N ARG A 40 -9.97 -0.64 -11.27
CA ARG A 40 -8.98 -1.52 -11.93
C ARG A 40 -7.55 -1.14 -11.56
N GLU A 41 -7.38 -0.14 -10.69
CA GLU A 41 -6.07 0.29 -10.28
C GLU A 41 -5.39 -0.81 -9.48
N PRO A 42 -4.10 -1.09 -9.74
CA PRO A 42 -3.38 -2.09 -8.98
C PRO A 42 -3.34 -1.65 -7.51
N ILE A 43 -3.76 -2.54 -6.61
CA ILE A 43 -3.66 -2.31 -5.17
C ILE A 43 -2.17 -2.12 -4.83
N GLN A 44 -1.75 -0.86 -4.68
CA GLN A 44 -0.37 -0.55 -4.33
C GLN A 44 -0.16 -0.93 -2.87
N LYS A 45 0.81 -1.80 -2.62
CA LYS A 45 1.23 -2.13 -1.26
C LYS A 45 1.76 -0.87 -0.59
N ILE A 46 0.97 -0.29 0.31
CA ILE A 46 1.40 0.79 1.19
C ILE A 46 2.58 0.25 2.01
N THR A 47 3.79 0.65 1.64
CA THR A 47 5.00 0.21 2.33
C THR A 47 5.45 1.34 3.23
N ARG A 48 5.08 1.26 4.52
CA ARG A 48 5.69 2.11 5.56
C ARG A 48 7.14 1.67 5.72
N ARG A 49 8.05 2.21 4.90
CA ARG A 49 9.49 2.04 5.14
C ARG A 49 9.85 2.98 6.29
N LYS A 50 9.73 2.47 7.52
CA LYS A 50 10.35 3.14 8.68
C LYS A 50 11.86 3.09 8.46
N GLU A 51 12.54 4.19 8.73
CA GLU A 51 14.00 4.19 8.87
C GLU A 51 14.34 3.20 9.99
N ALA A 52 15.07 2.15 9.64
CA ALA A 52 15.52 1.11 10.55
C ALA A 52 17.03 1.19 10.68
N GLU A 53 17.56 0.87 11.85
CA GLU A 53 19.01 0.79 12.06
C GLU A 53 19.65 -0.19 11.06
N PRO A 54 20.90 0.07 10.60
CA PRO A 54 21.65 -0.87 9.79
C PRO A 54 21.70 -2.24 10.47
N SER A 55 21.17 -3.27 9.80
CA SER A 55 21.11 -4.63 10.32
C SER A 55 22.13 -5.53 9.64
N ALA A 56 22.69 -6.48 10.40
CA ALA A 56 23.53 -7.55 9.91
C ALA A 56 22.82 -8.90 10.06
N ASN A 57 23.08 -9.85 9.15
CA ASN A 57 22.53 -11.20 9.24
C ASN A 57 23.30 -12.03 10.28
N LEU A 58 22.58 -12.67 11.20
CA LEU A 58 23.12 -13.60 12.19
C LEU A 58 22.50 -14.99 12.01
N ASN A 59 23.31 -15.95 11.56
CA ASN A 59 22.89 -17.34 11.38
C ASN A 59 23.58 -18.24 12.41
N ILE A 60 22.81 -18.89 13.28
CA ILE A 60 23.31 -19.78 14.32
C ILE A 60 22.49 -21.07 14.39
N ARG A 61 23.11 -22.17 14.87
CA ARG A 61 22.43 -23.45 15.12
C ARG A 61 22.59 -23.87 16.59
N PRO A 62 21.86 -23.23 17.52
CA PRO A 62 21.88 -23.64 18.91
C PRO A 62 21.21 -25.02 19.10
N PRO A 63 21.48 -25.72 20.22
CA PRO A 63 20.67 -26.87 20.62
C PRO A 63 19.18 -26.54 20.68
N VAL A 64 18.32 -27.50 20.35
CA VAL A 64 16.86 -27.32 20.29
C VAL A 64 16.29 -26.79 21.62
N SER A 65 16.84 -27.25 22.75
CA SER A 65 16.45 -26.78 24.09
C SER A 65 16.67 -25.27 24.26
N THR A 66 17.83 -24.76 23.84
CA THR A 66 18.16 -23.34 23.89
C THR A 66 17.30 -22.53 22.92
N TYR A 67 17.11 -23.02 21.69
CA TYR A 67 16.26 -22.37 20.69
C TYR A 67 14.82 -22.20 21.18
N ASN A 68 14.19 -23.28 21.65
CA ASN A 68 12.81 -23.25 22.11
C ASN A 68 12.63 -22.32 23.32
N ARG A 69 13.62 -22.29 24.24
CA ARG A 69 13.58 -21.37 25.39
C ARG A 69 13.63 -19.90 24.95
N PHE A 70 14.47 -19.58 23.96
CA PHE A 70 14.54 -18.24 23.40
C PHE A 70 13.24 -17.83 22.70
N VAL A 71 12.67 -18.72 21.86
CA VAL A 71 11.42 -18.45 21.13
C VAL A 71 10.25 -18.24 22.09
N ALA A 72 10.09 -19.10 23.10
CA ALA A 72 9.05 -18.96 24.11
C ALA A 72 9.15 -17.62 24.83
N TRP A 73 10.34 -17.25 25.28
CA TRP A 73 10.57 -16.00 25.98
C TRP A 73 10.29 -14.77 25.08
N ALA A 74 10.71 -14.79 23.81
CA ALA A 74 10.40 -13.71 22.86
C ALA A 74 8.89 -13.52 22.66
N MET A 75 8.14 -14.63 22.55
CA MET A 75 6.68 -14.61 22.42
C MET A 75 5.99 -14.06 23.67
N GLU A 76 6.39 -14.51 24.85
CA GLU A 76 5.85 -14.04 26.13
C GLU A 76 6.02 -12.53 26.33
N ASN A 77 7.16 -11.99 25.89
CA ASN A 77 7.47 -10.56 25.98
C ASN A 77 6.99 -9.75 24.77
N ARG A 78 6.37 -10.39 23.78
CA ARG A 78 5.89 -9.77 22.53
C ARG A 78 6.99 -9.04 21.76
N LEU A 79 8.20 -9.59 21.78
CA LEU A 79 9.37 -9.05 21.10
C LEU A 79 9.62 -9.80 19.79
N SER A 80 10.07 -9.08 18.76
CA SER A 80 10.70 -9.72 17.61
C SER A 80 12.04 -10.34 18.02
N TYR A 81 12.58 -11.26 17.22
CA TYR A 81 13.84 -11.93 17.57
C TYR A 81 15.03 -10.97 17.71
N PRO A 82 15.21 -9.93 16.86
CA PRO A 82 16.25 -8.93 17.10
C PRO A 82 16.06 -8.16 18.41
N GLU A 83 14.83 -7.76 18.74
CA GLU A 83 14.52 -7.06 19.99
C GLU A 83 14.76 -7.96 21.21
N ALA A 84 14.35 -9.22 21.11
CA ALA A 84 14.57 -10.23 22.15
C ALA A 84 16.07 -10.47 22.38
N LEU A 85 16.87 -10.57 21.31
CA LEU A 85 18.32 -10.70 21.42
C LEU A 85 18.93 -9.46 22.10
N LYS A 86 18.55 -8.26 21.65
CA LYS A 86 19.01 -6.99 22.25
C LYS A 86 18.68 -6.93 23.74
N GLU A 87 17.44 -7.20 24.11
CA GLU A 87 16.98 -7.17 25.50
C GLU A 87 17.74 -8.17 26.38
N LEU A 88 18.06 -9.36 25.86
CA LEU A 88 18.90 -10.33 26.59
C LEU A 88 20.34 -9.82 26.78
N MET A 89 20.91 -9.16 25.76
CA MET A 89 22.25 -8.55 25.86
C MET A 89 22.26 -7.41 26.88
N ASP A 90 21.27 -6.51 26.82
CA ASP A 90 21.11 -5.41 27.76
C ASP A 90 20.98 -5.92 29.21
N ARG A 91 20.17 -6.96 29.44
CA ARG A 91 20.03 -7.61 30.76
C ARG A 91 21.32 -8.28 31.23
N ALA A 92 22.07 -8.87 30.31
CA ALA A 92 23.37 -9.47 30.59
C ALA A 92 24.47 -8.42 30.79
N ARG A 93 24.20 -7.15 30.48
CA ARG A 93 25.15 -6.02 30.50
C ARG A 93 26.33 -6.26 29.57
N ILE A 94 26.04 -6.74 28.36
CA ILE A 94 27.01 -7.03 27.28
C ILE A 94 26.66 -6.20 26.05
#